data_AF-A0A662C6Z3-F1
#
_entry.id   AF-A0A662C6Z3-F1
#
_cell.length_a   1.000
_cell.length_b   1.000
_cell.length_c   1.000
_cell.angle_alpha   90.00
_cell.angle_beta   90.00
_cell.angle_gamma   90.00
#
_symmetry.space_group_name_H-M   'P 1'
#
loop_
_entity.id
_entity.type
_entity.pdbx_description
1 polymer ?
#
loop_
_entity_poly.entity_id
_entity_poly.type
_entity_poly.pdbx_seq_one_letter_code
_entity_poly.pdbx_strand_id
1 'polypeptide(L)'
;KAIELNPSYARSHSFYAHLLTILRRTDEALYHGKLSVELDPENPFTLGLYVVVLLHEGKCQEALFYTEKALSLDSDHPILNGKLSGVYECLGDYEKMYEDNNRNPKLPYYSAKSTYNKMKGNPRYLELLKKMNLPIN
;
A
#
# COMPACT_ATOMS: atom_id res chain seq x y z
N LYS A 1 -4.56 -20.92 17.26
CA LYS A 1 -3.40 -21.85 17.44
C LYS A 1 -2.02 -21.18 17.34
N ALA A 2 -1.58 -20.55 16.24
CA ALA A 2 -0.22 -19.97 16.18
C ALA A 2 0.00 -18.85 17.22
N ILE A 3 -0.94 -17.91 17.34
CA ILE A 3 -0.92 -16.85 18.36
C ILE A 3 -1.03 -17.41 19.78
N GLU A 4 -1.84 -18.44 20.01
CA GLU A 4 -1.93 -19.11 21.32
C GLU A 4 -0.60 -19.74 21.74
N LEU A 5 0.15 -20.31 20.79
CA LEU A 5 1.44 -20.94 21.07
C LEU A 5 2.55 -19.93 21.31
N ASN A 6 2.50 -18.77 20.64
CA ASN A 6 3.43 -17.68 20.85
C ASN A 6 2.76 -16.32 20.61
N PRO A 7 2.20 -15.69 21.67
CA PRO A 7 1.50 -14.42 21.57
C PRO A 7 2.40 -13.23 21.20
N SER A 8 3.72 -13.34 21.39
CA SER A 8 4.66 -12.29 21.03
C SER A 8 5.25 -12.46 19.62
N TYR A 9 4.79 -13.45 18.85
CA TYR A 9 5.29 -13.65 17.50
C TYR A 9 4.61 -12.72 16.49
N ALA A 10 5.23 -11.55 16.25
CA ALA A 10 4.73 -10.48 15.38
C ALA A 10 4.16 -10.99 14.04
N ARG A 11 4.88 -11.90 13.37
CA ARG A 11 4.47 -12.42 12.05
C ARG A 11 3.12 -13.16 12.08
N SER A 12 2.79 -13.84 13.19
CA SER A 12 1.48 -14.49 13.34
C SER A 12 0.36 -13.47 13.44
N HIS A 13 0.60 -12.37 14.15
CA HIS A 13 -0.32 -11.24 14.22
C HIS A 13 -0.49 -10.56 12.86
N SER A 14 0.59 -10.35 12.09
CA SER A 14 0.53 -9.76 10.75
C SER A 14 -0.29 -10.59 9.77
N PHE A 15 -0.07 -11.92 9.73
CA PHE A 15 -0.85 -12.80 8.86
C PHE A 15 -2.31 -12.89 9.28
N TYR A 16 -2.58 -12.90 10.59
CA TYR A 16 -3.95 -12.94 11.07
C TYR A 16 -4.69 -11.64 10.76
N ALA A 17 -4.04 -10.48 10.96
CA ALA A 17 -4.57 -9.19 10.56
C ALA A 17 -4.93 -9.15 9.07
N HIS A 18 -4.03 -9.61 8.21
CA HIS A 18 -4.28 -9.68 6.77
C HIS A 18 -5.47 -10.59 6.41
N LEU A 19 -5.58 -11.76 7.06
CA LEU A 19 -6.74 -12.64 6.89
C LEU A 19 -8.03 -11.95 7.35
N LEU A 20 -8.01 -11.27 8.49
CA LEU A 20 -9.16 -10.55 9.04
C LEU A 20 -9.61 -9.41 8.11
N THR A 21 -8.67 -8.70 7.47
CA THR A 21 -8.98 -7.72 6.41
C THR A 21 -9.74 -8.37 5.25
N ILE A 22 -9.27 -9.52 4.75
CA ILE A 22 -9.97 -10.27 3.67
C ILE A 22 -11.39 -10.67 4.11
N LEU A 23 -11.53 -11.07 5.37
CA LEU A 23 -12.81 -11.44 5.98
C LEU A 23 -13.68 -10.23 6.37
N ARG A 24 -13.24 -8.99 6.12
CA ARG A 24 -13.91 -7.73 6.50
C ARG A 24 -14.19 -7.61 8.01
N ARG A 25 -13.32 -8.21 8.83
CA ARG A 25 -13.33 -8.07 10.30
C ARG A 25 -12.38 -6.95 10.69
N THR A 26 -12.78 -5.73 10.34
CA THR A 26 -11.98 -4.50 10.39
C THR A 26 -11.32 -4.24 11.74
N ASP A 27 -12.09 -4.20 12.83
CA ASP A 27 -11.56 -3.80 14.14
C ASP A 27 -10.47 -4.76 14.63
N GLU A 28 -10.69 -6.06 14.43
CA GLU A 28 -9.74 -7.10 14.79
C GLU A 28 -8.49 -7.06 13.89
N ALA A 29 -8.67 -6.78 12.60
CA ALA A 29 -7.55 -6.62 11.68
C ALA A 29 -6.65 -5.45 12.12
N LEU A 30 -7.23 -4.31 12.49
CA LEU A 30 -6.50 -3.16 13.00
C LEU A 30 -5.79 -3.48 14.31
N TYR A 31 -6.44 -4.18 15.23
CA TYR A 31 -5.84 -4.60 16.50
C TYR A 31 -4.61 -5.48 16.26
N HIS A 32 -4.75 -6.58 15.51
CA HIS A 32 -3.64 -7.51 15.28
C HIS A 32 -2.54 -6.89 14.42
N GLY A 33 -2.88 -6.03 13.45
CA GLY A 33 -1.90 -5.36 12.62
C GLY A 33 -1.09 -4.32 13.40
N LYS A 34 -1.72 -3.58 14.31
CA LYS A 34 -1.01 -2.65 15.19
C LYS A 34 -0.10 -3.39 16.16
N LEU A 35 -0.61 -4.45 16.80
CA LEU A 35 0.15 -5.27 17.72
C LEU A 35 1.36 -5.93 17.04
N SER A 36 1.24 -6.36 15.79
CA SER A 36 2.39 -6.93 15.09
C SER A 36 3.53 -5.91 14.89
N VAL A 37 3.19 -4.67 14.56
CA VAL A 37 4.16 -3.57 14.44
C VAL A 37 4.76 -3.17 15.80
N GLU A 38 3.99 -3.24 16.89
CA GLU A 38 4.51 -3.01 18.24
C GLU A 38 5.50 -4.10 18.67
N LEU A 39 5.24 -5.36 18.28
CA LEU A 39 6.10 -6.51 18.59
C LEU A 39 7.39 -6.55 17.74
N ASP A 40 7.34 -6.04 16.50
CA ASP A 40 8.49 -6.03 15.58
C ASP A 40 8.49 -4.74 14.71
N PRO A 41 8.90 -3.60 15.30
CA PRO A 41 8.71 -2.28 14.70
C PRO A 41 9.63 -1.97 13.52
N GLU A 42 10.68 -2.77 13.30
CA GLU A 42 11.71 -2.54 12.27
C GLU A 42 11.69 -3.61 11.18
N ASN A 43 10.62 -4.40 11.10
CA ASN A 43 10.49 -5.43 10.08
C ASN A 43 9.65 -4.94 8.89
N PRO A 44 10.25 -4.76 7.70
CA PRO A 44 9.54 -4.25 6.52
C PRO A 44 8.34 -5.12 6.12
N PHE A 45 8.41 -6.43 6.34
CA PHE A 45 7.30 -7.34 6.08
C PHE A 45 6.10 -7.06 6.99
N THR A 46 6.37 -6.91 8.29
CA THR A 46 5.33 -6.61 9.30
C THR A 46 4.71 -5.24 9.05
N LEU A 47 5.54 -4.21 8.83
CA LEU A 47 5.10 -2.87 8.49
C LEU A 47 4.25 -2.85 7.21
N GLY A 48 4.71 -3.52 6.15
CA GLY A 48 4.01 -3.60 4.87
C GLY A 48 2.68 -4.33 4.92
N LEU A 49 2.54 -5.37 5.76
CA LEU A 49 1.24 -6.00 6.00
C LEU A 49 0.29 -5.10 6.79
N TYR A 50 0.79 -4.32 7.76
CA TYR A 50 -0.06 -3.35 8.45
C TYR A 50 -0.53 -2.22 7.53
N VAL A 51 0.32 -1.76 6.60
CA VAL A 51 -0.06 -0.82 5.54
C VAL A 51 -1.25 -1.35 4.72
N VAL A 52 -1.31 -2.65 4.43
CA VAL A 52 -2.48 -3.24 3.73
C VAL A 52 -3.76 -3.06 4.53
N VAL A 53 -3.72 -3.31 5.84
CA VAL A 53 -4.86 -3.12 6.73
C VAL A 53 -5.28 -1.65 6.73
N LEU A 54 -4.32 -0.73 6.90
CA LEU A 54 -4.58 0.70 6.95
C LEU A 54 -5.20 1.23 5.65
N LEU A 55 -4.71 0.80 4.50
CA LEU A 55 -5.26 1.20 3.19
C LEU A 55 -6.67 0.66 2.97
N HIS A 56 -6.97 -0.56 3.43
CA HIS A 56 -8.32 -1.12 3.34
C HIS A 56 -9.34 -0.28 4.13
N GLU A 57 -8.90 0.26 5.27
CA GLU A 57 -9.71 1.08 6.16
C GLU A 57 -9.66 2.59 5.82
N GLY A 58 -9.01 2.98 4.71
CA GLY A 58 -8.90 4.38 4.31
C GLY A 58 -8.04 5.24 5.24
N LYS A 59 -7.22 4.65 6.11
CA LYS A 59 -6.30 5.34 7.01
C LYS A 59 -5.03 5.76 6.27
N CYS A 60 -5.19 6.55 5.22
CA CYS A 60 -4.15 6.82 4.23
C CYS A 60 -2.91 7.51 4.83
N GLN A 61 -3.09 8.43 5.78
CA GLN A 61 -1.96 9.16 6.39
C GLN A 61 -1.10 8.24 7.28
N GLU A 62 -1.73 7.36 8.06
CA GLU A 62 -1.00 6.34 8.84
C GLU A 62 -0.28 5.37 7.89
N ALA A 63 -0.95 4.96 6.80
CA ALA A 63 -0.36 4.10 5.78
C ALA A 63 0.87 4.73 5.11
N LEU A 64 0.86 6.04 4.86
CA LEU A 64 2.03 6.77 4.34
C LEU A 64 3.22 6.66 5.28
N PHE A 65 3.02 7.00 6.55
CA PHE A 65 4.07 6.95 7.57
C PHE A 65 4.72 5.55 7.64
N TYR A 66 3.90 4.49 7.72
CA TYR A 66 4.44 3.13 7.82
C TYR A 66 5.06 2.62 6.52
N THR A 67 4.58 3.08 5.36
CA THR A 67 5.20 2.76 4.06
C THR A 67 6.57 3.41 3.93
N GLU A 68 6.69 4.70 4.26
CA GLU A 68 7.97 5.43 4.27
C GLU A 68 8.96 4.80 5.26
N LYS A 69 8.48 4.45 6.47
CA LYS A 69 9.30 3.73 7.44
C LYS A 69 9.80 2.40 6.87
N ALA A 70 8.92 1.58 6.29
CA ALA A 70 9.31 0.29 5.75
C ALA A 70 10.31 0.41 4.59
N LEU A 71 10.12 1.39 3.70
CA LEU A 71 11.03 1.65 2.58
C LEU A 71 12.38 2.22 3.04
N SER A 72 12.42 2.94 4.18
CA SER A 72 13.69 3.40 4.76
C SER A 72 14.54 2.26 5.32
N LEU A 73 13.90 1.14 5.69
CA LEU A 73 14.55 -0.05 6.21
C LEU A 73 14.97 -1.00 5.08
N ASP A 74 14.10 -1.20 4.09
CA ASP A 74 14.39 -1.97 2.89
C ASP A 74 13.62 -1.40 1.70
N SER A 75 14.34 -0.66 0.86
CA SER A 75 13.78 0.06 -0.28
C SER A 75 13.34 -0.85 -1.43
N ASP A 76 13.79 -2.10 -1.47
CA ASP A 76 13.46 -3.07 -2.54
C ASP A 76 12.61 -4.24 -2.01
N HIS A 77 12.05 -4.10 -0.81
CA HIS A 77 11.29 -5.18 -0.19
C HIS A 77 10.04 -5.52 -1.04
N PRO A 78 9.85 -6.77 -1.48
CA PRO A 78 8.78 -7.13 -2.42
C PRO A 78 7.36 -6.79 -1.95
N ILE A 79 7.08 -6.85 -0.64
CA ILE A 79 5.77 -6.49 -0.09
C ILE A 79 5.43 -5.00 -0.25
N LEU A 80 6.44 -4.14 -0.37
CA LEU A 80 6.30 -2.68 -0.45
C LEU A 80 6.11 -2.19 -1.90
N ASN A 81 6.33 -3.06 -2.88
CA ASN A 81 6.18 -2.72 -4.29
C ASN A 81 4.76 -2.22 -4.60
N GLY A 82 4.67 -0.95 -5.02
CA GLY A 82 3.42 -0.26 -5.32
C GLY A 82 2.60 0.18 -4.10
N LYS A 83 3.13 0.06 -2.87
CA LYS A 83 2.43 0.55 -1.67
C LYS A 83 2.33 2.07 -1.64
N LEU A 84 3.40 2.80 -2.00
CA LEU A 84 3.36 4.26 -2.09
C LEU A 84 2.31 4.72 -3.11
N SER A 85 2.29 4.14 -4.31
CA SER A 85 1.19 4.37 -5.27
C SER A 85 -0.20 4.16 -4.65
N GLY A 86 -0.44 3.07 -3.91
CA GLY A 86 -1.73 2.82 -3.27
C GLY A 86 -2.06 3.84 -2.17
N VAL A 87 -1.05 4.28 -1.42
CA VAL A 87 -1.18 5.35 -0.42
C VAL A 87 -1.52 6.68 -1.05
N TYR A 88 -0.82 7.07 -2.11
CA TYR A 88 -1.08 8.33 -2.82
C TYR A 88 -2.45 8.32 -3.49
N GLU A 89 -2.88 7.18 -4.04
CA GLU A 89 -4.25 7.02 -4.53
C GLU A 89 -5.30 7.21 -3.41
N CYS A 90 -5.07 6.62 -2.23
CA CYS A 90 -5.93 6.77 -1.06
C CYS A 90 -6.00 8.24 -0.60
N LEU A 91 -4.88 8.96 -0.64
CA LEU A 91 -4.80 10.40 -0.32
C LEU A 91 -5.38 11.31 -1.42
N GLY A 92 -5.64 10.78 -2.62
CA GLY A 92 -5.99 11.59 -3.79
C GLY A 92 -4.81 12.41 -4.34
N ASP A 93 -3.58 12.13 -3.90
CA ASP A 93 -2.35 12.78 -4.38
C ASP A 93 -1.88 12.09 -5.68
N TYR A 94 -2.63 12.30 -6.74
CA TYR A 94 -2.35 11.68 -8.03
C TYR A 94 -1.00 12.13 -8.61
N GLU A 95 -0.51 13.32 -8.25
CA GLU A 95 0.80 13.81 -8.70
C GLU A 95 1.94 12.92 -8.18
N LYS A 96 2.02 12.71 -6.86
CA LYS A 96 3.03 11.81 -6.27
C LYS A 96 2.84 10.37 -6.69
N MET A 97 1.59 9.95 -6.90
CA MET A 97 1.31 8.62 -7.45
C MET A 97 1.99 8.43 -8.82
N TYR A 98 2.05 9.45 -9.68
CA TYR A 98 2.76 9.37 -10.97
C TYR A 98 4.27 9.42 -10.83
N GLU A 99 4.80 10.25 -9.93
CA GLU A 99 6.24 10.35 -9.70
C GLU A 99 6.81 9.02 -9.18
N ASP A 100 6.12 8.40 -8.24
CA ASP A 100 6.43 7.05 -7.73
C ASP A 100 6.35 6.00 -8.85
N ASN A 101 5.28 6.05 -9.65
CA ASN A 101 5.04 5.11 -10.75
C ASN A 101 5.81 5.40 -12.03
N ASN A 102 6.59 6.48 -12.14
CA ASN A 102 7.44 6.72 -13.31
C ASN A 102 8.54 5.64 -13.46
N ARG A 103 8.77 4.86 -12.39
CA ARG A 103 9.60 3.64 -12.40
C ARG A 103 8.79 2.34 -12.53
N ASN A 104 7.47 2.42 -12.55
CA ASN A 104 6.59 1.26 -12.57
C ASN A 104 6.33 0.79 -14.02
N PRO A 105 6.78 -0.41 -14.40
CA PRO A 105 6.56 -0.94 -15.75
C PRO A 105 5.06 -1.14 -16.06
N LYS A 106 4.17 -1.04 -15.07
CA LYS A 106 2.73 -1.17 -15.25
C LYS A 106 1.99 0.13 -15.56
N LEU A 107 2.69 1.28 -15.57
CA LEU A 107 2.12 2.58 -15.88
C LEU A 107 1.31 2.60 -17.21
N PRO A 108 1.71 1.89 -18.30
CA PRO A 108 0.89 1.78 -19.51
C PRO A 108 -0.46 1.07 -19.31
N TYR A 109 -0.61 0.19 -18.33
CA TYR A 109 -1.90 -0.45 -18.04
C TYR A 109 -2.87 0.51 -17.32
N TYR A 110 -2.38 1.63 -16.78
CA TYR A 110 -3.22 2.57 -16.06
C TYR A 110 -4.11 3.38 -17.01
N SER A 111 -3.69 3.63 -18.25
CA SER A 111 -4.56 4.23 -19.30
C SER A 111 -5.69 3.31 -19.76
N ALA A 112 -5.47 2.00 -19.70
CA ALA A 112 -6.44 1.02 -20.19
C ALA A 112 -7.45 0.55 -19.12
N LYS A 113 -7.09 0.53 -17.84
CA LYS A 113 -7.95 -0.05 -16.79
C LYS A 113 -8.96 0.96 -16.22
N SER A 114 -10.22 0.55 -16.13
CA SER A 114 -11.33 1.37 -15.60
C SER A 114 -11.14 1.83 -14.15
N THR A 115 -10.36 1.07 -13.36
CA THR A 115 -9.94 1.45 -12.00
C THR A 115 -9.34 2.86 -11.95
N TYR A 116 -8.71 3.30 -13.04
CA TYR A 116 -8.00 4.56 -13.16
C TYR A 116 -8.79 5.65 -13.89
N ASN A 117 -10.09 5.46 -14.10
CA ASN A 117 -10.93 6.45 -14.79
C ASN A 117 -10.95 7.81 -14.08
N LYS A 118 -10.78 7.85 -12.76
CA LYS A 118 -10.66 9.11 -11.98
C LYS A 118 -9.49 9.99 -12.43
N MET A 119 -8.52 9.43 -13.15
CA MET A 119 -7.29 10.10 -13.58
C MET A 119 -7.34 10.67 -15.00
N LYS A 120 -8.28 10.24 -15.85
CA LYS A 120 -8.32 10.59 -17.29
C LYS A 120 -8.52 12.09 -17.58
N GLY A 121 -8.83 12.90 -16.57
CA GLY A 121 -8.92 14.36 -16.69
C GLY A 121 -7.73 15.14 -16.10
N ASN A 122 -6.75 14.49 -15.47
CA ASN A 122 -5.65 15.19 -14.81
C ASN A 122 -4.61 15.71 -15.83
N PRO A 123 -4.29 17.02 -15.88
CA PRO A 123 -3.35 17.56 -16.88
C PRO A 123 -1.96 16.90 -16.89
N ARG A 124 -1.43 16.56 -15.72
CA ARG A 124 -0.12 15.90 -15.59
C ARG A 124 -0.15 14.45 -16.08
N TYR A 125 -1.27 13.76 -15.85
CA TYR A 125 -1.50 12.43 -16.40
C TYR A 125 -1.49 12.43 -17.93
N LEU A 126 -2.20 13.39 -18.54
CA LEU A 126 -2.24 13.56 -19.98
C LEU A 126 -0.85 13.91 -20.54
N GLU A 127 -0.08 14.73 -19.84
CA GLU A 127 1.31 15.05 -20.18
C GLU A 127 2.22 13.81 -20.13
N LEU A 128 2.05 12.96 -19.11
CA LEU A 128 2.81 11.72 -18.96
C LEU A 128 2.49 10.72 -20.08
N LEU A 129 1.20 10.53 -20.40
CA LEU A 129 0.78 9.68 -21.52
C LEU A 129 1.37 10.17 -22.85
N LYS A 130 1.38 11.50 -23.08
CA LYS A 130 2.05 12.10 -24.24
C LYS A 130 3.54 11.77 -24.28
N LYS A 131 4.26 11.97 -23.16
CA LYS A 131 5.71 11.67 -23.07
C LYS A 131 6.04 10.21 -23.34
N MET A 132 5.14 9.30 -22.98
CA MET A 132 5.30 7.86 -23.18
C MET A 132 4.75 7.35 -24.53
N ASN A 133 4.24 8.24 -25.39
CA ASN A 133 3.59 7.88 -26.66
C ASN A 133 2.41 6.91 -26.49
N LEU A 134 1.61 7.11 -25.43
CA LEU A 134 0.42 6.32 -25.11
C LEU A 134 -0.86 7.06 -25.54
N PRO A 135 -1.95 6.33 -25.88
CA PRO A 135 -3.21 6.94 -26.31
C PRO A 135 -3.86 7.74 -25.18
N ILE A 136 -4.49 8.85 -25.57
CA ILE A 136 -5.14 9.82 -24.69
C ILE A 136 -6.63 9.77 -25.00
N ASN A 137 -7.37 8.91 -24.30
CA ASN A 137 -8.82 8.73 -24.48
C ASN A 137 -9.59 9.36 -23.32
#